data_AF-A0A381P0N7-F1
#
_entry.id   AF-A0A381P0N7-F1
#
_cell.length_a   1.000
_cell.length_b   1.000
_cell.length_c   1.000
_cell.angle_alpha   90.00
_cell.angle_beta   90.00
_cell.angle_gamma   90.00
#
_symmetry.space_group_name_H-M   'P 1'
#
loop_
_entity.id
_entity.type
_entity.pdbx_description
1 polymer ?
#
loop_
_entity_poly.entity_id
_entity_poly.type
_entity_poly.pdbx_seq_one_letter_code
_entity_poly.pdbx_strand_id
1 'polypeptide(L)'
;MKQTLTIIIVLLLAGACTVVIVIGISGTPKKAVEEEIAEPISSQAVGASSIDEPEESEEEVAEFVSEGPTQKLNNASVGAVTWLPRPGDVVEFGTALYAVDHRPVVLMKGSLPMYREITYKIPDGPDVAQLERNLVNLGFVSDEAATGDPTDLTVDHHVTPLTVSAIRSWQLSVGMTATGIVRHGDVIFRPEPVQISILHAAMGESVEGGSVLSVTLNP
;
A
#
# COMPACT_ATOMS: atom_id res chain seq x y z
N MET A 1 -27.96 56.26 -8.41
CA MET A 1 -28.74 55.71 -7.28
C MET A 1 -29.28 54.34 -7.70
N LYS A 2 -28.65 53.26 -7.24
CA LYS A 2 -29.07 51.82 -7.30
C LYS A 2 -27.83 50.89 -7.26
N GLN A 3 -26.93 51.09 -6.28
CA GLN A 3 -25.72 50.27 -6.11
C GLN A 3 -25.42 49.94 -4.63
N THR A 4 -26.44 49.87 -3.77
CA THR A 4 -26.24 49.68 -2.32
C THR A 4 -27.26 48.72 -1.71
N LEU A 5 -27.63 47.65 -2.43
CA LEU A 5 -28.63 46.69 -1.92
C LEU A 5 -28.34 45.23 -2.33
N THR A 6 -27.12 44.76 -2.12
CA THR A 6 -26.83 43.32 -2.08
C THR A 6 -25.70 43.02 -1.09
N ILE A 7 -25.75 43.66 0.07
CA ILE A 7 -24.96 43.31 1.26
C ILE A 7 -25.95 43.40 2.40
N ILE A 8 -26.58 42.27 2.74
CA ILE A 8 -27.30 41.90 3.99
C ILE A 8 -28.15 40.66 3.61
N ILE A 9 -27.47 39.53 3.34
CA ILE A 9 -27.95 38.19 3.68
C ILE A 9 -26.72 37.48 4.25
N VAL A 10 -26.24 38.01 5.37
CA VAL A 10 -25.32 37.34 6.29
C VAL A 10 -26.06 37.34 7.61
N LEU A 11 -26.89 36.32 7.82
CA LEU A 11 -27.35 35.95 9.16
C LEU A 11 -27.94 34.54 9.13
N LEU A 12 -27.32 33.70 9.96
CA LEU A 12 -27.89 32.52 10.60
C LEU A 12 -28.19 31.31 9.72
N LEU A 13 -27.20 30.42 9.60
CA LEU A 13 -27.38 29.05 10.09
C LEU A 13 -26.02 28.49 10.54
N ALA A 14 -25.63 28.86 11.77
CA ALA A 14 -24.54 28.22 12.48
C ALA A 14 -25.04 26.87 13.02
N GLY A 15 -24.91 25.82 12.20
CA GLY A 15 -25.07 24.43 12.63
C GLY A 15 -23.74 23.92 13.16
N ALA A 16 -23.48 24.13 14.45
CA ALA A 16 -22.33 23.58 15.15
C ALA A 16 -22.51 22.06 15.35
N CYS A 17 -21.88 21.24 14.52
CA CYS A 17 -21.63 19.82 14.84
C CYS A 17 -20.33 19.73 15.64
N THR A 18 -20.43 19.93 16.95
CA THR A 18 -19.34 19.58 17.89
C THR A 18 -19.30 18.06 18.04
N VAL A 19 -18.35 17.42 17.37
CA VAL A 19 -18.02 16.02 17.63
C VAL A 19 -17.18 15.97 18.91
N VAL A 20 -17.76 15.41 19.97
CA VAL A 20 -17.06 15.13 21.23
C VAL A 20 -16.23 13.88 21.04
N ILE A 21 -14.92 14.06 20.91
CA ILE A 21 -13.94 12.96 20.95
C ILE A 21 -13.68 12.65 22.42
N VAL A 22 -14.11 11.48 22.90
CA VAL A 22 -13.72 10.95 24.21
C VAL A 22 -12.34 10.31 24.06
N ILE A 23 -11.29 11.11 24.26
CA ILE A 23 -9.92 10.60 24.42
C ILE A 23 -9.76 10.21 25.89
N GLY A 24 -9.73 8.91 26.16
CA GLY A 24 -9.37 8.36 27.46
C GLY A 24 -7.87 8.53 27.71
N ILE A 25 -7.46 9.65 28.32
CA ILE A 25 -6.11 9.88 28.83
C ILE A 25 -6.13 9.59 30.33
N SER A 26 -5.71 8.39 30.73
CA SER A 26 -5.33 8.13 32.12
C SER A 26 -3.90 8.62 32.32
N GLY A 27 -3.76 9.82 32.88
CA GLY A 27 -2.49 10.36 33.35
C GLY A 27 -2.14 9.86 34.75
N THR A 28 -0.87 9.52 34.97
CA THR A 28 -0.20 9.77 36.25
C THR A 28 1.12 10.50 35.97
N PRO A 29 1.44 11.59 36.70
CA PRO A 29 2.57 12.47 36.36
C PRO A 29 3.77 12.22 37.29
N LYS A 30 5.02 12.26 36.77
CA LYS A 30 6.16 12.74 37.57
C LYS A 30 7.46 13.01 36.78
N LYS A 31 7.78 14.30 36.72
CA LYS A 31 9.07 14.95 37.03
C LYS A 31 10.32 14.60 36.19
N ALA A 32 10.76 15.60 35.43
CA ALA A 32 12.11 15.76 34.92
C ALA A 32 13.14 15.97 36.04
N VAL A 33 14.28 15.28 35.93
CA VAL A 33 15.61 15.57 36.52
C VAL A 33 16.59 14.87 35.56
N GLU A 34 17.25 15.59 34.65
CA GLU A 34 18.57 16.23 34.79
C GLU A 34 19.70 15.29 34.35
N GLU A 35 20.49 15.81 33.41
CA GLU A 35 21.66 15.24 32.78
C GLU A 35 22.81 15.25 33.81
N GLU A 36 23.33 14.10 34.23
CA GLU A 36 24.57 14.04 34.99
C GLU A 36 25.47 12.89 34.49
N ILE A 37 26.63 13.30 34.01
CA ILE A 37 27.71 12.54 33.41
C ILE A 37 28.56 11.94 34.56
N ALA A 38 28.83 10.63 34.55
CA ALA A 38 30.14 10.04 34.96
C ALA A 38 30.08 8.50 35.08
N GLU A 39 30.76 7.79 34.19
CA GLU A 39 31.65 6.69 34.60
C GLU A 39 33.00 7.31 35.06
N PRO A 40 33.96 6.61 35.72
CA PRO A 40 34.08 5.18 36.03
C PRO A 40 34.51 4.89 37.51
N ILE A 41 34.52 3.62 37.95
CA ILE A 41 35.70 2.93 38.52
C ILE A 41 35.42 1.49 38.98
N SER A 42 36.43 0.68 38.63
CA SER A 42 36.78 -0.71 38.91
C SER A 42 36.59 -1.30 40.33
N SER A 43 36.41 -2.64 40.31
CA SER A 43 36.92 -3.69 41.22
C SER A 43 36.02 -4.24 42.34
N GLN A 44 35.59 -5.50 42.21
CA GLN A 44 36.16 -6.64 42.95
C GLN A 44 35.68 -8.00 42.40
N ALA A 45 36.54 -9.00 42.55
CA ALA A 45 36.46 -10.30 41.90
C ALA A 45 36.05 -11.44 42.86
N VAL A 46 35.56 -12.52 42.24
CA VAL A 46 35.48 -13.93 42.69
C VAL A 46 34.31 -14.35 43.61
N GLY A 47 33.45 -15.20 43.05
CA GLY A 47 32.52 -16.08 43.75
C GLY A 47 31.90 -17.08 42.77
N ALA A 48 32.15 -18.36 42.97
CA ALA A 48 31.96 -19.45 42.00
C ALA A 48 30.50 -19.79 41.64
N SER A 49 30.33 -20.25 40.39
CA SER A 49 29.50 -21.38 39.95
C SER A 49 28.02 -21.42 40.37
N SER A 50 27.14 -21.09 39.44
CA SER A 50 26.01 -21.93 39.05
C SER A 50 25.64 -21.60 37.60
N ILE A 51 25.56 -22.65 36.79
CA ILE A 51 25.07 -22.62 35.41
C ILE A 51 23.55 -22.48 35.54
N ASP A 52 23.03 -21.29 35.33
CA ASP A 52 21.62 -21.10 35.01
C ASP A 52 21.55 -20.88 33.50
N GLU A 53 20.84 -21.79 32.85
CA GLU A 53 20.58 -21.83 31.41
C GLU A 53 19.99 -20.48 30.95
N PRO A 54 20.36 -19.98 29.76
CA PRO A 54 19.73 -18.79 29.24
C PRO A 54 18.25 -19.10 29.00
N GLU A 55 17.37 -18.31 29.61
CA GLU A 55 15.99 -18.21 29.15
C GLU A 55 16.04 -17.75 27.69
N GLU A 56 15.92 -18.71 26.78
CA GLU A 56 15.54 -18.47 25.41
C GLU A 56 14.19 -17.76 25.48
N SER A 57 14.22 -16.44 25.27
CA SER A 57 13.04 -15.73 24.82
C SER A 57 12.65 -16.35 23.49
N GLU A 58 11.80 -17.37 23.56
CA GLU A 58 11.08 -17.89 22.41
C GLU A 58 10.31 -16.70 21.83
N GLU A 59 10.89 -16.04 20.83
CA GLU A 59 10.10 -15.27 19.89
C GLU A 59 9.08 -16.27 19.34
N GLU A 60 7.84 -16.12 19.78
CA GLU A 60 6.69 -16.85 19.28
C GLU A 60 6.61 -16.56 17.77
N VAL A 61 7.33 -17.35 16.98
CA VAL A 61 7.18 -17.38 15.53
C VAL A 61 5.80 -17.98 15.33
N ALA A 62 4.80 -17.10 15.23
CA ALA A 62 3.44 -17.51 14.92
C ALA A 62 3.50 -18.31 13.61
N GLU A 63 3.45 -19.63 13.73
CA GLU A 63 3.44 -20.55 12.61
C GLU A 63 2.09 -20.40 11.93
N PHE A 64 2.03 -19.48 10.96
CA PHE A 64 0.85 -19.30 10.14
C PHE A 64 0.71 -20.52 9.22
N VAL A 65 -0.04 -21.52 9.69
CA VAL A 65 -0.44 -22.66 8.87
C VAL A 65 -1.51 -22.19 7.91
N SER A 66 -1.11 -21.85 6.68
CA SER A 66 -2.05 -21.58 5.59
C SER A 66 -2.71 -22.88 5.14
N GLU A 67 -4.03 -22.99 5.29
CA GLU A 67 -4.82 -24.07 4.70
C GLU A 67 -5.00 -23.83 3.20
N GLY A 68 -4.17 -24.46 2.36
CA GLY A 68 -4.39 -24.47 0.90
C GLY A 68 -3.12 -24.49 0.05
N PRO A 69 -3.25 -24.77 -1.27
CA PRO A 69 -2.13 -24.70 -2.18
C PRO A 69 -1.63 -23.25 -2.30
N THR A 70 -0.34 -23.06 -2.06
CA THR A 70 0.29 -21.74 -2.16
C THR A 70 0.82 -21.51 -3.59
N GLN A 71 0.72 -20.26 -4.05
CA GLN A 71 1.24 -19.83 -5.34
C GLN A 71 2.26 -18.71 -5.16
N LYS A 72 3.46 -18.94 -5.68
CA LYS A 72 4.53 -17.95 -5.74
C LYS A 72 4.16 -16.82 -6.72
N LEU A 73 4.24 -15.57 -6.28
CA LEU A 73 4.00 -14.41 -7.15
C LEU A 73 5.31 -13.91 -7.75
N ASN A 74 5.35 -13.77 -9.07
CA ASN A 74 6.53 -13.25 -9.74
C ASN A 74 6.76 -11.78 -9.39
N ASN A 75 8.00 -11.45 -9.05
CA ASN A 75 8.47 -10.09 -8.86
C ASN A 75 9.17 -9.63 -10.15
N ALA A 76 8.82 -8.44 -10.66
CA ALA A 76 9.52 -7.79 -11.76
C ALA A 76 10.26 -6.51 -11.31
N SER A 77 10.16 -6.16 -10.03
CA SER A 77 10.84 -5.01 -9.43
C SER A 77 12.28 -5.35 -9.04
N VAL A 78 13.12 -4.33 -9.11
CA VAL A 78 14.54 -4.38 -8.76
C VAL A 78 14.80 -3.31 -7.69
N GLY A 79 15.53 -3.67 -6.64
CA GLY A 79 15.88 -2.77 -5.54
C GLY A 79 15.77 -3.41 -4.17
N ALA A 80 15.77 -2.61 -3.11
CA ALA A 80 15.64 -3.08 -1.74
C ALA A 80 14.16 -3.19 -1.33
N VAL A 81 13.78 -4.28 -0.66
CA VAL A 81 12.46 -4.43 -0.06
C VAL A 81 12.31 -3.40 1.06
N THR A 82 11.31 -2.54 0.96
CA THR A 82 11.07 -1.41 1.88
C THR A 82 9.81 -1.57 2.71
N TRP A 83 8.91 -2.49 2.32
CA TRP A 83 7.73 -2.84 3.09
C TRP A 83 7.26 -4.25 2.71
N LEU A 84 6.80 -5.00 3.72
CA LEU A 84 6.22 -6.33 3.58
C LEU A 84 4.91 -6.43 4.39
N PRO A 85 3.90 -7.16 3.90
CA PRO A 85 2.72 -7.49 4.66
C PRO A 85 3.01 -8.61 5.66
N ARG A 86 2.04 -8.92 6.54
CA ARG A 86 2.15 -10.10 7.42
C ARG A 86 1.52 -11.33 6.74
N PRO A 87 2.08 -12.53 6.96
CA PRO A 87 1.38 -13.78 6.66
C PRO A 87 -0.03 -13.78 7.28
N GLY A 88 -1.02 -14.21 6.49
CA GLY A 88 -2.44 -14.18 6.85
C GLY A 88 -3.19 -12.91 6.47
N ASP A 89 -2.51 -11.82 6.11
CA ASP A 89 -3.18 -10.60 5.63
C ASP A 89 -3.92 -10.89 4.31
N VAL A 90 -5.18 -10.46 4.21
CA VAL A 90 -5.96 -10.49 2.96
C VAL A 90 -5.72 -9.19 2.21
N VAL A 91 -5.33 -9.31 0.93
CA VAL A 91 -5.05 -8.18 0.04
C VAL A 91 -6.14 -8.09 -1.03
N GLU A 92 -6.91 -7.01 -0.94
CA GLU A 92 -7.95 -6.64 -1.90
C GLU A 92 -7.36 -5.90 -3.12
N PHE A 93 -8.13 -5.84 -4.20
CA PHE A 93 -7.75 -5.08 -5.39
C PHE A 93 -7.54 -3.59 -5.07
N GLY A 94 -6.51 -3.00 -5.67
CA GLY A 94 -6.08 -1.61 -5.40
C GLY A 94 -5.12 -1.47 -4.22
N THR A 95 -4.83 -2.55 -3.50
CA THR A 95 -3.94 -2.53 -2.31
C THR A 95 -2.53 -3.03 -2.66
N ALA A 96 -1.51 -2.53 -1.95
CA ALA A 96 -0.13 -2.97 -2.12
C ALA A 96 0.09 -4.39 -1.59
N LEU A 97 0.82 -5.21 -2.35
CA LEU A 97 1.28 -6.55 -1.96
C LEU A 97 2.60 -6.50 -1.18
N TYR A 98 3.51 -5.63 -1.60
CA TYR A 98 4.80 -5.34 -0.98
C TYR A 98 5.35 -4.04 -1.59
N ALA A 99 6.48 -3.52 -1.11
CA ALA A 99 7.14 -2.37 -1.73
C ALA A 99 8.65 -2.57 -1.91
N VAL A 100 9.18 -2.10 -3.04
CA VAL A 100 10.61 -2.10 -3.39
C VAL A 100 11.05 -0.67 -3.67
N ASP A 101 12.09 -0.18 -2.98
CA ASP A 101 12.55 1.21 -3.03
C ASP A 101 11.42 2.24 -2.84
N HIS A 102 10.55 2.01 -1.84
CA HIS A 102 9.35 2.79 -1.54
C HIS A 102 8.33 2.86 -2.70
N ARG A 103 8.43 1.97 -3.69
CA ARG A 103 7.44 1.81 -4.76
C ARG A 103 6.57 0.59 -4.46
N PRO A 104 5.27 0.78 -4.15
CA PRO A 104 4.38 -0.35 -3.92
C PRO A 104 4.15 -1.13 -5.22
N VAL A 105 4.04 -2.45 -5.08
CA VAL A 105 3.54 -3.35 -6.13
C VAL A 105 2.08 -3.64 -5.80
N VAL A 106 1.16 -3.14 -6.63
CA VAL A 106 -0.28 -3.12 -6.33
C VAL A 106 -0.98 -4.33 -6.94
N LEU A 107 -1.89 -4.96 -6.18
CA LEU A 107 -2.77 -6.00 -6.69
C LEU A 107 -3.89 -5.38 -7.53
N MET A 108 -4.07 -5.85 -8.77
CA MET A 108 -5.19 -5.45 -9.62
C MET A 108 -5.92 -6.66 -10.20
N LYS A 109 -7.18 -6.47 -10.59
CA LYS A 109 -8.00 -7.53 -11.14
C LYS A 109 -7.63 -7.81 -12.60
N GLY A 110 -7.33 -9.05 -12.94
CA GLY A 110 -6.96 -9.41 -14.31
C GLY A 110 -6.54 -10.86 -14.49
N SER A 111 -6.77 -11.40 -15.67
CA SER A 111 -6.30 -12.74 -16.05
C SER A 111 -4.99 -12.69 -16.84
N LEU A 112 -4.68 -11.55 -17.46
CA LEU A 112 -3.43 -11.34 -18.17
C LEU A 112 -2.37 -10.84 -17.18
N PRO A 113 -1.19 -11.49 -17.11
CA PRO A 113 -0.09 -10.95 -16.33
C PRO A 113 0.34 -9.62 -16.92
N MET A 114 0.89 -8.74 -16.08
CA MET A 114 1.64 -7.59 -16.60
C MET A 114 2.88 -8.14 -17.31
N TYR A 115 3.11 -7.75 -18.56
CA TYR A 115 4.26 -8.27 -19.35
C TYR A 115 5.02 -7.18 -20.12
N ARG A 116 4.52 -5.95 -20.10
CA ARG A 116 5.14 -4.78 -20.74
C ARG A 116 4.76 -3.51 -19.98
N GLU A 117 5.49 -2.44 -20.22
CA GLU A 117 5.10 -1.11 -19.74
C GLU A 117 3.89 -0.57 -20.51
N ILE A 118 2.95 0.04 -19.78
CA ILE A 118 1.79 0.75 -20.33
C ILE A 118 2.04 2.26 -20.21
N THR A 119 2.17 2.93 -21.35
CA THR A 119 2.43 4.37 -21.46
C THR A 119 1.62 4.98 -22.59
N TYR A 120 1.64 6.30 -22.73
CA TYR A 120 0.94 6.98 -23.81
C TYR A 120 1.50 6.56 -25.18
N LYS A 121 0.62 6.35 -26.17
CA LYS A 121 0.94 5.95 -27.56
C LYS A 121 1.62 4.57 -27.71
N ILE A 122 1.46 3.68 -26.73
CA ILE A 122 1.82 2.27 -26.95
C ILE A 122 0.83 1.62 -27.95
N PRO A 123 1.20 0.49 -28.56
CA PRO A 123 0.24 -0.33 -29.29
C PRO A 123 -0.90 -0.79 -28.41
N ASP A 124 -2.09 -0.81 -28.99
CA ASP A 124 -3.32 -1.27 -28.36
C ASP A 124 -3.19 -2.73 -27.91
N GLY A 125 -3.84 -3.08 -26.80
CA GLY A 125 -3.81 -4.44 -26.31
C GLY A 125 -4.80 -4.76 -25.18
N PRO A 126 -5.09 -6.05 -24.97
CA PRO A 126 -6.00 -6.51 -23.92
C PRO A 126 -5.54 -6.15 -22.51
N ASP A 127 -4.23 -5.97 -22.30
CA ASP A 127 -3.62 -5.47 -21.08
C ASP A 127 -3.98 -4.01 -20.77
N VAL A 128 -4.10 -3.16 -21.81
CA VAL A 128 -4.53 -1.77 -21.66
C VAL A 128 -5.98 -1.71 -21.19
N ALA A 129 -6.89 -2.43 -21.86
CA ALA A 129 -8.30 -2.44 -21.45
C ALA A 129 -8.49 -3.08 -20.06
N GLN A 130 -7.64 -4.03 -19.67
CA GLN A 130 -7.63 -4.58 -18.32
C GLN A 130 -7.26 -3.51 -17.29
N LEU A 131 -6.19 -2.74 -17.53
CA LEU A 131 -5.82 -1.62 -16.66
C LEU A 131 -6.94 -0.56 -16.59
N GLU A 132 -7.51 -0.19 -17.72
CA GLU A 132 -8.61 0.78 -17.82
C GLU A 132 -9.83 0.36 -17.00
N ARG A 133 -10.26 -0.92 -17.11
CA ARG A 133 -11.31 -1.47 -16.23
C ARG A 133 -10.96 -1.35 -14.76
N ASN A 134 -9.70 -1.56 -14.37
CA ASN A 134 -9.29 -1.38 -12.97
C ASN A 134 -9.37 0.09 -12.55
N LEU A 135 -8.94 1.03 -13.39
CA LEU A 135 -9.02 2.46 -13.09
C LEU A 135 -10.48 2.91 -12.90
N VAL A 136 -11.40 2.40 -13.72
CA VAL A 136 -12.85 2.59 -13.56
C VAL A 136 -13.32 1.98 -12.24
N ASN A 137 -13.04 0.70 -11.99
CA ASN A 137 -13.53 -0.02 -10.81
C ASN A 137 -13.02 0.57 -9.49
N LEU A 138 -11.80 1.12 -9.50
CA LEU A 138 -11.19 1.78 -8.34
C LEU A 138 -11.64 3.25 -8.21
N GLY A 139 -12.44 3.76 -9.15
CA GLY A 139 -13.06 5.09 -9.08
C GLY A 139 -12.13 6.25 -9.48
N PHE A 140 -11.06 5.99 -10.24
CA PHE A 140 -10.17 7.04 -10.75
C PHE A 140 -10.70 7.75 -11.99
N VAL A 141 -11.69 7.14 -12.66
CA VAL A 141 -12.35 7.67 -13.84
C VAL A 141 -13.73 7.02 -13.98
N SER A 142 -14.67 7.73 -14.59
CA SER A 142 -15.97 7.16 -14.96
C SER A 142 -15.87 6.39 -16.27
N ASP A 143 -16.71 5.38 -16.43
CA ASP A 143 -16.85 4.62 -17.68
C ASP A 143 -17.93 5.24 -18.57
N GLU A 144 -17.57 5.61 -19.80
CA GLU A 144 -18.50 6.12 -20.81
C GLU A 144 -19.69 5.17 -21.00
N ALA A 145 -19.48 3.86 -20.96
CA ALA A 145 -20.55 2.88 -21.13
C ALA A 145 -21.58 2.93 -19.99
N ALA A 146 -21.17 3.36 -18.80
CA ALA A 146 -22.03 3.47 -17.63
C ALA A 146 -22.73 4.84 -17.56
N THR A 147 -22.07 5.92 -17.97
CA THR A 147 -22.58 7.28 -17.84
C THR A 147 -23.29 7.79 -19.10
N GLY A 148 -22.89 7.28 -20.28
CA GLY A 148 -23.30 7.82 -21.58
C GLY A 148 -22.66 9.16 -21.93
N ASP A 149 -21.70 9.64 -21.13
CA ASP A 149 -20.96 10.89 -21.40
C ASP A 149 -19.72 10.59 -22.27
N PRO A 150 -19.64 11.10 -23.51
CA PRO A 150 -18.50 10.85 -24.39
C PRO A 150 -17.19 11.52 -23.93
N THR A 151 -17.22 12.28 -22.82
CA THR A 151 -16.02 12.83 -22.18
C THR A 151 -15.43 11.92 -21.10
N ASP A 152 -16.15 10.84 -20.73
CA ASP A 152 -15.66 9.80 -19.84
C ASP A 152 -14.77 8.78 -20.57
N LEU A 153 -14.15 7.87 -19.82
CA LEU A 153 -13.21 6.92 -20.38
C LEU A 153 -13.94 5.74 -21.01
N THR A 154 -13.65 5.48 -22.29
CA THR A 154 -14.01 4.24 -22.98
C THR A 154 -13.00 3.15 -22.62
N VAL A 155 -13.46 1.95 -22.25
CA VAL A 155 -12.54 0.82 -22.05
C VAL A 155 -12.36 0.02 -23.35
N ASP A 156 -11.34 0.34 -24.12
CA ASP A 156 -11.25 -0.06 -25.55
C ASP A 156 -9.89 -0.56 -26.03
N HIS A 157 -8.87 -0.66 -25.15
CA HIS A 157 -7.49 -1.08 -25.43
C HIS A 157 -6.52 0.05 -25.82
N HIS A 158 -6.95 1.30 -25.90
CA HIS A 158 -6.13 2.41 -26.37
C HIS A 158 -5.82 3.43 -25.26
N VAL A 159 -4.53 3.68 -25.01
CA VAL A 159 -4.13 4.66 -23.98
C VAL A 159 -4.37 6.09 -24.46
N THR A 160 -5.47 6.69 -24.00
CA THR A 160 -5.82 8.10 -24.24
C THR A 160 -5.16 9.04 -23.21
N PRO A 161 -5.17 10.37 -23.43
CA PRO A 161 -4.77 11.33 -22.40
C PRO A 161 -5.61 11.24 -21.11
N LEU A 162 -6.87 10.80 -21.22
CA LEU A 162 -7.74 10.57 -20.06
C LEU A 162 -7.25 9.34 -19.27
N THR A 163 -6.91 8.24 -19.95
CA THR A 163 -6.28 7.06 -19.34
C THR A 163 -5.00 7.45 -18.60
N VAL A 164 -4.12 8.25 -19.22
CA VAL A 164 -2.88 8.75 -18.57
C VAL A 164 -3.18 9.57 -17.32
N SER A 165 -4.21 10.41 -17.36
CA SER A 165 -4.60 11.24 -16.20
C SER A 165 -5.15 10.38 -15.07
N ALA A 166 -5.96 9.37 -15.38
CA ALA A 166 -6.45 8.39 -14.41
C ALA A 166 -5.30 7.58 -13.77
N ILE A 167 -4.30 7.16 -14.56
CA ILE A 167 -3.08 6.49 -14.05
C ILE A 167 -2.35 7.41 -13.06
N ARG A 168 -2.22 8.70 -13.37
CA ARG A 168 -1.57 9.67 -12.47
C ARG A 168 -2.32 9.81 -11.14
N SER A 169 -3.65 9.92 -11.19
CA SER A 169 -4.49 9.99 -10.00
C SER A 169 -4.35 8.72 -9.14
N TRP A 170 -4.36 7.55 -9.77
CA TRP A 170 -4.12 6.27 -9.09
C TRP A 170 -2.75 6.23 -8.43
N GLN A 171 -1.68 6.59 -9.15
CA GLN A 171 -0.32 6.60 -8.63
C GLN A 171 -0.19 7.49 -7.38
N LEU A 172 -0.77 8.70 -7.42
CA LEU A 172 -0.77 9.58 -6.25
C LEU A 172 -1.49 8.95 -5.06
N SER A 173 -2.61 8.27 -5.29
CA SER A 173 -3.40 7.65 -4.22
C SER A 173 -2.64 6.55 -3.48
N VAL A 174 -1.70 5.86 -4.15
CA VAL A 174 -0.86 4.81 -3.57
C VAL A 174 0.54 5.31 -3.19
N GLY A 175 0.77 6.63 -3.19
CA GLY A 175 2.04 7.23 -2.80
C GLY A 175 3.18 7.11 -3.83
N MET A 176 2.85 6.76 -5.08
CA MET A 176 3.82 6.73 -6.18
C MET A 176 3.96 8.12 -6.83
N THR A 177 5.08 8.32 -7.54
CA THR A 177 5.22 9.49 -8.42
C THR A 177 4.23 9.38 -9.59
N ALA A 178 3.50 10.46 -9.86
CA ALA A 178 2.48 10.56 -10.90
C ALA A 178 3.05 10.66 -12.32
N THR A 179 3.73 9.60 -12.79
CA THR A 179 4.33 9.56 -14.12
C THR A 179 3.28 9.46 -15.23
N GLY A 180 2.14 8.81 -14.95
CA GLY A 180 1.17 8.39 -15.96
C GLY A 180 1.62 7.16 -16.76
N ILE A 181 2.61 6.43 -16.23
CA ILE A 181 3.20 5.24 -16.83
C ILE A 181 3.10 4.10 -15.82
N VAL A 182 2.55 2.95 -16.22
CA VAL A 182 2.52 1.74 -15.40
C VAL A 182 3.62 0.80 -15.87
N ARG A 183 4.67 0.66 -15.06
CA ARG A 183 5.80 -0.23 -15.34
C ARG A 183 5.42 -1.68 -15.04
N HIS A 184 6.18 -2.60 -15.62
CA HIS A 184 5.98 -4.03 -15.43
C HIS A 184 5.96 -4.45 -13.93
N GLY A 185 6.79 -3.81 -13.10
CA GLY A 185 6.87 -4.11 -11.66
C GLY A 185 5.88 -3.35 -10.77
N ASP A 186 5.06 -2.44 -11.31
CA ASP A 186 4.18 -1.60 -10.48
C ASP A 186 2.89 -2.33 -10.07
N VAL A 187 2.48 -3.34 -10.84
CA VAL A 187 1.18 -4.03 -10.68
C VAL A 187 1.35 -5.53 -10.89
N ILE A 188 0.66 -6.32 -10.06
CA ILE A 188 0.43 -7.74 -10.30
C ILE A 188 -1.07 -7.96 -10.53
N PHE A 189 -1.41 -8.53 -11.68
CA PHE A 189 -2.79 -8.88 -12.02
C PHE A 189 -3.16 -10.27 -11.54
N ARG A 190 -4.34 -10.39 -10.92
CA ARG A 190 -4.92 -11.65 -10.45
C ARG A 190 -6.43 -11.68 -10.71
N PRO A 191 -7.03 -12.86 -10.94
CA PRO A 191 -8.48 -12.95 -11.14
C PRO A 191 -9.26 -12.65 -9.86
N GLU A 192 -8.65 -12.89 -8.69
CA GLU A 192 -9.26 -12.84 -7.36
C GLU A 192 -8.33 -12.17 -6.34
N PRO A 193 -8.88 -11.65 -5.23
CA PRO A 193 -8.12 -11.27 -4.04
C PRO A 193 -7.27 -12.42 -3.51
N VAL A 194 -6.29 -12.10 -2.69
CA VAL A 194 -5.29 -13.09 -2.24
C VAL A 194 -5.01 -12.94 -0.75
N GLN A 195 -4.67 -14.03 -0.08
CA GLN A 195 -4.13 -13.98 1.28
C GLN A 195 -2.64 -14.27 1.25
N ILE A 196 -1.86 -13.49 2.00
CA ILE A 196 -0.42 -13.67 2.12
C ILE A 196 -0.13 -14.97 2.86
N SER A 197 0.78 -15.78 2.32
CA SER A 197 1.12 -17.08 2.90
C SER A 197 2.57 -17.13 3.38
N ILE A 198 3.53 -16.94 2.47
CA ILE A 198 4.97 -17.07 2.77
C ILE A 198 5.68 -15.82 2.27
N LEU A 199 6.58 -15.26 3.07
CA LEU A 199 7.51 -14.23 2.64
C LEU A 199 8.83 -14.91 2.23
N HIS A 200 9.30 -14.63 1.02
CA HIS A 200 10.57 -15.16 0.48
C HIS A 200 11.72 -14.17 0.60
N ALA A 201 11.42 -12.94 1.02
CA ALA A 201 12.41 -11.87 1.22
C ALA A 201 12.20 -11.19 2.58
N ALA A 202 13.28 -10.63 3.12
CA ALA A 202 13.27 -9.84 4.35
C ALA A 202 13.26 -8.32 4.05
N MET A 203 12.87 -7.52 5.05
CA MET A 203 12.99 -6.07 4.98
C MET A 203 14.47 -5.67 4.76
N GLY A 204 14.72 -4.80 3.78
CA GLY A 204 16.07 -4.37 3.38
C GLY A 204 16.80 -5.31 2.43
N GLU A 205 16.26 -6.50 2.16
CA GLU A 205 16.84 -7.44 1.20
C GLU A 205 16.76 -6.89 -0.23
N SER A 206 17.83 -7.09 -1.00
CA SER A 206 17.87 -6.72 -2.42
C SER A 206 17.21 -7.80 -3.28
N VAL A 207 16.27 -7.41 -4.14
CA VAL A 207 15.57 -8.29 -5.07
C VAL A 207 15.85 -7.89 -6.51
N GLU A 208 16.07 -8.88 -7.38
CA GLU A 208 16.30 -8.70 -8.82
C GLU A 208 15.45 -9.71 -9.61
N GLY A 209 14.13 -9.56 -9.50
CA GLY A 209 13.17 -10.53 -10.03
C GLY A 209 12.82 -11.63 -9.03
N GLY A 210 12.52 -12.83 -9.53
CA GLY A 210 12.13 -13.97 -8.69
C GLY A 210 10.77 -13.77 -8.04
N SER A 211 10.71 -13.77 -6.71
CA SER A 211 9.47 -13.59 -5.95
C SER A 211 9.77 -13.07 -4.55
N VAL A 212 8.91 -12.17 -4.08
CA VAL A 212 8.96 -11.62 -2.73
C VAL A 212 8.06 -12.40 -1.78
N LEU A 213 6.94 -12.95 -2.26
CA LEU A 213 5.96 -13.66 -1.45
C LEU A 213 5.17 -14.71 -2.23
N SER A 214 4.61 -15.67 -1.49
CA SER A 214 3.56 -16.58 -1.95
C SER A 214 2.22 -16.17 -1.37
N VAL A 215 1.16 -16.49 -2.10
CA VAL A 215 -0.22 -16.27 -1.68
C VAL A 215 -1.03 -17.56 -1.75
N THR A 216 -2.13 -17.60 -1.00
CA THR A 216 -3.11 -18.68 -1.06
C THR A 216 -4.28 -18.26 -1.96
N LEU A 217 -4.82 -19.23 -2.69
CA LEU A 217 -5.97 -19.06 -3.57
C LEU A 217 -7.26 -19.34 -2.78
N ASN A 218 -8.33 -18.59 -3.06
CA ASN A 218 -9.62 -18.70 -2.35
C ASN A 218 -9.49 -18.58 -0.83
N PRO A 219 -8.99 -17.45 -0.31
CA PRO A 219 -8.97 -17.20 1.14
C PRO A 219 -10.36 -16.99 1.75
#